data_AF-A0A7Y4U202-F1
#
_entry.id   AF-A0A7Y4U202-F1
#
_cell.length_a   1.000
_cell.length_b   1.000
_cell.length_c   1.000
_cell.angle_alpha   90.00
_cell.angle_beta   90.00
_cell.angle_gamma   90.00
#
_symmetry.space_group_name_H-M   'P 1'
#
loop_
_entity.id
_entity.type
_entity.pdbx_description
1 polymer ?
#
loop_
_entity_poly.entity_id
_entity_poly.type
_entity_poly.pdbx_seq_one_letter_code
_entity_poly.pdbx_strand_id
1 'polypeptide(L)' 'MAKRSVTARVEEKQLRQASRYLKTRRPSETLKAALDFVAEKAAHEQVVRKYSGVGQPDAFQDS' A
#
# COMPACT_ATOMS: atom_id res chain seq x y z
N MET A 1 28.09 -0.60 -1.97
CA MET A 1 27.20 -1.65 -1.42
C MET A 1 26.54 -2.39 -2.57
N ALA A 2 26.60 -3.73 -2.60
CA ALA A 2 25.95 -4.52 -3.65
C ALA A 2 24.42 -4.38 -3.56
N LYS A 3 23.77 -4.05 -4.67
CA LYS A 3 22.30 -3.99 -4.72
C LYS A 3 21.76 -5.40 -4.51
N ARG A 4 21.02 -5.63 -3.42
CA ARG A 4 20.33 -6.91 -3.16
C ARG A 4 19.25 -7.08 -4.22
N SER A 5 19.42 -8.04 -5.13
CA SER A 5 18.39 -8.46 -6.08
C SER A 5 17.57 -9.59 -5.46
N VAL A 6 16.24 -9.44 -5.48
CA VAL A 6 15.30 -10.47 -5.02
C VAL A 6 14.57 -11.00 -6.25
N THR A 7 14.45 -12.32 -6.34
CA THR A 7 13.70 -13.00 -7.41
C THR A 7 12.43 -13.60 -6.82
N ALA A 8 11.28 -13.25 -7.37
CA ALA A 8 10.00 -13.78 -6.94
C ALA A 8 9.17 -14.17 -8.17
N ARG A 9 8.36 -15.23 -8.04
CA ARG A 9 7.38 -15.59 -9.06
C ARG A 9 6.16 -14.70 -8.89
N VAL A 10 5.75 -14.07 -9.98
CA VAL A 10 4.59 -13.18 -10.02
C VAL A 10 3.67 -13.67 -11.12
N GLU A 11 2.37 -13.79 -10.82
CA GLU A 11 1.38 -14.17 -11.81
C GLU A 11 1.21 -13.02 -12.82
N GLU A 12 1.34 -13.34 -14.11
CA GLU A 12 1.32 -12.33 -15.18
C GLU A 12 0.00 -11.54 -15.24
N LYS A 13 -1.13 -12.21 -14.93
CA LYS A 13 -2.44 -11.58 -14.88
C LYS A 13 -2.50 -10.49 -13.80
N GLN A 14 -1.97 -10.78 -12.61
CA GLN A 14 -1.92 -9.83 -11.50
C GLN A 14 -1.01 -8.65 -11.82
N LEU A 15 0.15 -8.91 -12.45
CA LEU A 15 1.07 -7.86 -12.86
C LEU A 15 0.45 -6.89 -13.87
N ARG A 16 -0.30 -7.40 -14.85
CA ARG A 16 -1.03 -6.58 -15.83
C ARG A 16 -2.13 -5.74 -15.20
N GLN A 17 -2.87 -6.30 -14.24
CA GLN A 17 -3.91 -5.55 -13.53
C GLN A 17 -3.29 -4.44 -12.67
N ALA A 18 -2.23 -4.76 -11.93
CA ALA A 18 -1.50 -3.80 -11.11
C ALA A 18 -0.90 -2.67 -11.96
N SER A 19 -0.34 -2.97 -13.14
CA SER A 19 0.26 -1.94 -14.00
C SER A 19 -0.79 -0.96 -14.54
N ARG A 20 -2.00 -1.44 -14.86
CA ARG A 20 -3.11 -0.58 -15.28
C ARG A 20 -3.60 0.31 -14.15
N TYR A 21 -3.75 -0.25 -12.95
CA TYR A 21 -4.21 0.48 -11.77
C TYR A 21 -3.21 1.55 -11.34
N LEU A 22 -1.92 1.18 -11.24
CA LEU A 22 -0.83 2.06 -10.82
C LEU A 22 -0.27 2.94 -11.94
N LYS A 23 -0.78 2.79 -13.17
CA LYS A 23 -0.36 3.53 -14.37
C LYS A 23 1.15 3.44 -14.66
N THR A 24 1.75 2.29 -14.39
CA THR A 24 3.17 2.01 -14.63
C THR A 24 3.39 1.32 -15.97
N ARG A 25 4.59 1.48 -16.55
CA ARG A 25 4.93 0.91 -17.87
C ARG A 25 5.80 -0.32 -17.78
N ARG A 26 6.73 -0.38 -16.83
CA ARG A 26 7.66 -1.50 -16.69
C ARG A 26 7.26 -2.44 -15.54
N PRO A 27 7.44 -3.77 -15.68
CA PRO A 27 7.20 -4.74 -14.61
C PRO A 27 7.86 -4.38 -13.27
N SER A 28 9.13 -3.96 -13.30
CA SER A 28 9.89 -3.58 -12.11
C SER A 28 9.34 -2.33 -11.44
N GLU A 29 8.85 -1.35 -12.21
CA GLU A 29 8.19 -0.15 -11.70
C GLU A 29 6.86 -0.51 -11.05
N THR A 30 6.07 -1.38 -11.68
CA THR A 30 4.81 -1.88 -11.11
C THR A 30 5.05 -2.57 -9.77
N LEU A 31 6.05 -3.45 -9.69
CA LEU A 31 6.37 -4.17 -8.47
C LEU A 31 6.83 -3.23 -7.36
N LYS A 32 7.69 -2.26 -7.69
CA LYS A 32 8.13 -1.25 -6.73
C LYS A 32 6.94 -0.43 -6.20
N ALA A 33 6.12 0.12 -7.09
CA ALA A 33 4.97 0.93 -6.72
C ALA A 33 3.93 0.14 -5.91
N ALA A 34 3.72 -1.14 -6.23
CA ALA A 34 2.82 -2.01 -5.47
C ALA A 34 3.35 -2.27 -4.05
N LEU A 35 4.66 -2.48 -3.89
CA LEU A 35 5.28 -2.65 -2.57
C LEU A 35 5.21 -1.38 -1.74
N ASP A 36 5.50 -0.23 -2.36
CA ASP A 36 5.40 1.09 -1.72
C ASP A 36 3.96 1.34 -1.23
N PHE A 37 2.96 1.05 -2.07
CA PHE A 37 1.54 1.18 -1.74
C PHE A 37 1.12 0.28 -0.55
N VAL A 38 1.60 -0.97 -0.50
CA VAL A 38 1.30 -1.89 0.61
C VAL A 38 1.95 -1.40 1.91
N ALA A 39 3.18 -0.88 1.85
CA ALA A 39 3.87 -0.33 3.00
C ALA A 39 3.14 0.90 3.56
N GLU A 40 2.71 1.82 2.69
CA GLU A 40 1.89 2.98 3.07
C GLU A 40 0.56 2.55 3.69
N LYS A 41 -0.13 1.58 3.08
CA LYS A 41 -1.38 1.01 3.62
C LYS A 41 -1.17 0.40 4.99
N ALA A 42 -0.11 -0.37 5.20
CA ALA A 42 0.19 -0.98 6.49
C ALA A 42 0.46 0.08 7.57
N ALA A 43 1.20 1.14 7.25
CA ALA A 43 1.41 2.28 8.14
C ALA A 43 0.09 2.99 8.47
N HIS A 44 -0.77 3.18 7.47
CA HIS A 44 -2.08 3.81 7.66
C HIS A 44 -3.02 2.94 8.50
N GLU A 45 -3.08 1.63 8.25
CA GLU A 45 -3.88 0.69 9.04
C GLU A 45 -3.47 0.67 10.51
N GLN A 46 -2.18 0.81 10.81
CA GLN A 46 -1.70 0.93 12.19
C GLN A 46 -2.25 2.18 12.87
N VAL A 47 -2.27 3.31 12.16
CA VAL A 47 -2.86 4.57 12.66
C VAL A 47 -4.37 4.41 12.84
N VAL A 48 -5.09 3.91 11.82
CA VAL A 48 -6.53 3.70 11.90
C VAL A 48 -6.89 2.79 13.06
N ARG A 49 -6.20 1.66 13.26
CA ARG A 49 -6.45 0.77 14.41
C ARG A 49 -6.18 1.45 15.75
N LYS A 50 -5.16 2.30 15.85
CA LYS A 50 -4.84 3.05 17.07
C LYS A 50 -5.96 4.02 17.47
N TYR A 51 -6.65 4.60 16.48
CA TYR A 51 -7.65 5.64 16.71
C TYR A 51 -9.10 5.18 16.45
N SER A 52 -9.31 3.97 15.91
CA SER A 52 -10.65 3.42 15.69
C SER A 52 -11.30 3.06 17.02
N GLY A 53 -12.49 3.62 17.28
CA GLY A 53 -13.24 3.38 18.52
C GLY A 53 -12.80 4.24 19.71
N VAL A 54 -11.87 5.20 19.52
CA VAL A 54 -11.44 6.14 20.57
C VAL A 54 -12.34 7.39 20.63
N GLY A 55 -13.13 7.65 19.59
CA GLY A 55 -14.11 8.73 19.59
C GLY A 55 -15.29 8.38 20.49
N GLN A 56 -15.53 9.18 21.53
CA GLN A 56 -16.81 9.13 22.24
C GLN A 56 -17.94 9.62 21.31
N PRO A 57 -19.16 9.07 21.44
CA PRO A 57 -20.34 9.70 20.85
C PRO A 57 -20.37 11.19 21.22
N ASP A 58 -20.75 12.04 20.28
CA ASP A 58 -20.96 13.49 20.48
C ASP A 58 -19.71 14.35 20.75
N ALA A 59 -18.49 13.83 20.53
CA ALA A 59 -17.23 14.56 20.72
C ALA A 59 -17.05 15.85 19.87
N PHE A 60 -17.96 16.13 18.94
CA PHE A 60 -17.95 17.33 18.08
C PHE A 60 -19.24 18.17 18.21
N GLN A 61 -20.10 17.91 19.20
CA GLN A 61 -21.36 18.67 19.36
C GLN A 61 -21.18 20.05 20.02
N ASP A 62 -20.04 20.31 20.67
CA ASP A 62 -19.75 21.56 21.38
C ASP A 62 -18.79 22.52 20.63
N SER A 63 -18.56 22.33 19.33
CA SER A 63 -17.69 23.20 18.51
C SER A 63 -18.44 24.18 17.63
#